data_AF-A0A9E0J6H1-F1
#
_entry.id   AF-A0A9E0J6H1-F1
#
_cell.length_a   1.000
_cell.length_b   1.000
_cell.length_c   1.000
_cell.angle_alpha   90.00
_cell.angle_beta   90.00
_cell.angle_gamma   90.00
#
_symmetry.space_group_name_H-M   'P 1'
#
loop_
_entity.id
_entity.type
_entity.pdbx_description
1 polymer ?
#
loop_
_entity_poly.entity_id
_entity_poly.type
_entity_poly.pdbx_seq_one_letter_code
_entity_poly.pdbx_strand_id
1 'polypeptide(L)' 'AYVSEQNLLPDDSGEPVGHPQAPLIFESFAEGHYTLRPRISH' A
#
# COMPACT_ATOMS: atom_id res chain seq x y z
N ALA A 1 -4.60 5.78 14.12
CA ALA A 1 -3.60 6.73 14.62
C ALA A 1 -3.39 7.78 13.54
N TYR A 2 -3.58 9.07 13.84
CA TYR A 2 -3.29 10.15 12.90
C TYR A 2 -1.90 10.68 13.24
N VAL A 3 -0.93 10.41 12.38
CA VAL A 3 0.39 11.03 12.44
C VAL A 3 0.36 12.28 11.57
N SER A 4 0.84 13.39 12.12
CA SER A 4 1.09 14.62 11.38
C SER A 4 2.18 14.36 10.32
N GLU A 5 1.98 14.92 9.12
CA GLU A 5 2.79 14.68 7.91
C GLU A 5 4.30 14.96 8.07
N GLN A 6 4.70 15.65 9.15
CA GLN A 6 6.11 15.97 9.46
C GLN A 6 6.92 14.82 10.10
N ASN A 7 6.34 13.64 10.31
CA ASN A 7 7.08 12.45 10.78
C ASN A 7 7.19 11.34 9.72
N LEU A 8 6.89 11.65 8.46
CA LEU A 8 6.98 10.68 7.38
C LEU A 8 8.39 10.70 6.79
N LEU A 9 9.14 9.62 7.00
CA LEU A 9 10.35 9.34 6.26
C LEU A 9 9.99 8.53 5.00
N PRO A 10 10.69 8.76 3.87
CA PRO A 10 10.52 7.92 2.69
C PRO A 10 10.90 6.47 3.02
N ASP A 11 10.11 5.54 2.52
CA ASP A 11 10.43 4.12 2.56
C ASP A 11 11.29 3.77 1.33
N ASP A 12 12.56 3.43 1.57
CA ASP A 12 13.50 3.02 0.53
C ASP A 12 13.68 1.49 0.47
N SER A 13 12.84 0.72 1.18
CA SER A 13 12.98 -0.75 1.26
C SER A 13 12.61 -1.45 -0.05
N GLY A 14 11.66 -0.87 -0.79
CA GLY A 14 11.06 -1.51 -1.96
C GLY A 14 10.24 -2.76 -1.61
N GLU A 15 9.95 -3.00 -0.34
CA GLU A 15 9.17 -4.12 0.14
C GLU A 15 7.68 -3.77 0.25
N PRO A 16 6.78 -4.77 0.13
CA PRO A 16 5.38 -4.55 0.40
C PRO A 16 5.14 -4.21 1.88
N VAL A 17 4.17 -3.34 2.13
CA VAL A 17 3.75 -2.86 3.44
C VAL A 17 3.07 -4.01 4.17
N GLY A 18 3.55 -4.31 5.38
CA GLY A 18 2.99 -5.34 6.25
C GLY A 18 1.65 -4.97 6.89
N HIS A 19 0.81 -4.17 6.24
CA HIS A 19 -0.46 -3.71 6.81
C HIS A 19 -1.58 -4.71 6.51
N PRO A 20 -2.39 -5.13 7.51
CA PRO A 20 -3.43 -6.16 7.32
C PRO A 20 -4.53 -5.76 6.34
N GLN A 21 -4.70 -4.46 6.08
CA GLN A 21 -5.66 -3.95 5.08
C GLN A 21 -5.09 -3.86 3.65
N ALA A 22 -3.77 -3.94 3.47
CA ALA A 22 -3.14 -3.92 2.15
C ALA A 22 -3.73 -4.97 1.19
N PRO A 23 -3.89 -6.26 1.57
CA PRO A 23 -4.48 -7.28 0.68
C PRO A 23 -5.98 -7.07 0.38
N LEU A 24 -6.68 -6.17 1.09
CA LEU A 24 -8.07 -5.83 0.80
C LEU A 24 -8.19 -4.84 -0.38
N ILE A 25 -7.16 -4.03 -0.61
CA ILE A 25 -7.15 -2.94 -1.59
C ILE A 25 -6.31 -3.32 -2.81
N PHE A 26 -5.18 -3.99 -2.60
CA PHE A 26 -4.21 -4.33 -3.64
C PHE A 26 -4.24 -5.83 -3.94
N GLU A 27 -4.05 -6.20 -5.21
CA GLU A 27 -4.05 -7.60 -5.64
C GLU A 27 -2.64 -8.20 -5.61
N SER A 28 -1.65 -7.40 -6.01
CA SER A 28 -0.26 -7.81 -6.14
C SER A 28 0.67 -6.61 -5.95
N PHE A 29 1.94 -6.93 -5.69
CA PHE A 29 3.02 -5.96 -5.60
C PHE A 29 4.12 -6.41 -6.55
N ALA A 30 4.43 -5.59 -7.55
CA ALA A 30 5.39 -5.89 -8.61
C ALA A 30 6.18 -4.63 -8.96
N GLU A 31 7.48 -4.78 -9.19
CA GLU A 31 8.38 -3.69 -9.60
C GLU A 31 8.35 -2.46 -8.67
N GLY A 32 8.12 -2.67 -7.36
CA GLY A 32 8.03 -1.57 -6.39
C GLY A 32 6.67 -0.87 -6.34
N HIS A 33 5.67 -1.37 -7.06
CA HIS A 33 4.34 -0.76 -7.15
C HIS A 33 3.22 -1.75 -6.81
N TYR A 34 2.13 -1.24 -6.23
CA TYR A 34 0.93 -2.03 -6.00
C TYR A 34 -0.01 -1.98 -7.20
N THR A 35 -0.56 -3.14 -7.53
CA THR A 35 -1.69 -3.25 -8.46
C THR A 35 -2.99 -3.19 -7.66
N LEU A 36 -3.87 -2.24 -8.00
CA LEU A 36 -5.19 -2.12 -7.38
C LEU A 36 -6.08 -3.30 -7.76
N ARG A 37 -6.88 -3.78 -6.81
CA ARG A 37 -7.91 -4.77 -7.10
C ARG A 37 -8.99 -4.13 -8.00
N PRO A 38 -9.38 -4.78 -9.11
CA PRO A 38 -10.51 -4.32 -9.90
C PRO A 38 -11.78 -4.36 -9.04
N ARG A 39 -12.34 -3.19 -8.71
CA ARG A 39 -13.67 -3.10 -8.10
C ARG A 39 -14.68 -3.39 -9.21
N ILE A 40 -15.30 -4.56 -9.16
CA ILE A 40 -16.48 -4.84 -9.98
C ILE A 40 -17.59 -3.96 -9.42
N SER A 41 -17.79 -2.78 -10.02
CA SER A 41 -19.02 -2.02 -9.82
C SER A 41 -20.15 -2.81 -10.47
N HIS A 42 -21.15 -3.19 -9.68
CA HIS A 42 -22.42 -3.72 -10.17
C HIS A 42 -23.32 -2.57 -10.62
#